data_AF-A0A7W4F7S6-F1
#
_entry.id   AF-A0A7W4F7S6-F1
#
_cell.length_a   1.000
_cell.length_b   1.000
_cell.length_c   1.000
_cell.angle_alpha   90.00
_cell.angle_beta   90.00
_cell.angle_gamma   90.00
#
_symmetry.space_group_name_H-M   'P 1'
#
loop_
_entity.id
_entity.type
_entity.pdbx_description
1 polymer ?
#
loop_
_entity_poly.entity_id
_entity_poly.type
_entity_poly.pdbx_seq_one_letter_code
_entity_poly.pdbx_strand_id
1 'polypeptide(L)'
;MAGKQQKTDNSKFISIAGNNSKYSDLTTEGKAIVIDIINKCAGKKGYQKEKVYYVLFNCTEISRDRVKYWLQYYYGKTSGDSAPTEDTVRKFLTITKQLSASLVIANTKGIKLFKTSKDGHYYPTTVQKYQIDKLYNDGGSAQELIEVLQRMIDDAK
;
A
#
# COMPACT_ATOMS: atom_id res chain seq x y z
N MET A 1 34.28 -12.78 7.57
CA MET A 1 34.16 -11.93 6.35
C MET A 1 32.76 -11.32 6.33
N ALA A 2 32.65 -10.01 6.55
CA ALA A 2 31.37 -9.32 6.46
C ALA A 2 30.97 -9.22 4.98
N GLY A 3 30.10 -10.11 4.51
CA GLY A 3 29.61 -10.11 3.14
C GLY A 3 28.96 -8.76 2.80
N LYS A 4 29.32 -8.19 1.64
CA LYS A 4 28.70 -6.97 1.10
C LYS A 4 27.17 -7.06 1.22
N GLN A 5 26.58 -6.00 1.76
CA GLN A 5 25.14 -5.89 1.96
C GLN A 5 24.42 -6.13 0.61
N GLN A 6 23.59 -7.18 0.56
CA GLN A 6 22.95 -7.61 -0.69
C GLN A 6 21.77 -6.68 -1.01
N LYS A 7 22.00 -5.74 -1.92
CA LYS A 7 21.03 -4.78 -2.44
C LYS A 7 20.14 -5.46 -3.49
N THR A 8 18.85 -5.20 -3.43
CA THR A 8 17.88 -5.68 -4.42
C THR A 8 17.21 -4.48 -5.09
N ASP A 9 17.17 -4.47 -6.41
CA ASP A 9 16.50 -3.42 -7.18
C ASP A 9 14.96 -3.60 -7.11
N ASN A 10 14.25 -2.50 -6.82
CA ASN A 10 12.79 -2.46 -6.77
C ASN A 10 12.20 -1.57 -7.89
N SER A 11 13.03 -0.99 -8.75
CA SER A 11 12.63 -0.04 -9.80
C SER A 11 11.48 -0.55 -10.68
N LYS A 12 11.50 -1.84 -11.03
CA LYS A 12 10.45 -2.46 -11.86
C LYS A 12 9.09 -2.46 -11.18
N PHE A 13 9.02 -2.73 -9.88
CA PHE A 13 7.77 -2.62 -9.14
C PHE A 13 7.31 -1.16 -9.06
N ILE A 14 8.22 -0.21 -8.77
CA ILE A 14 7.90 1.22 -8.70
C ILE A 14 7.31 1.72 -10.03
N SER A 15 7.88 1.30 -11.15
CA SER A 15 7.36 1.63 -12.48
C SER A 15 5.95 1.09 -12.72
N ILE A 16 5.63 -0.12 -12.22
CA ILE A 16 4.28 -0.69 -12.33
C ILE A 16 3.31 0.04 -11.40
N ALA A 17 3.75 0.39 -10.18
CA ALA A 17 2.93 1.07 -9.20
C ALA A 17 2.58 2.51 -9.61
N GLY A 18 3.52 3.22 -10.25
CA GLY A 18 3.33 4.62 -10.63
C GLY A 18 2.96 5.48 -9.42
N ASN A 19 1.81 6.15 -9.47
CA ASN A 19 1.31 7.00 -8.38
C ASN A 19 0.48 6.27 -7.32
N ASN A 20 0.27 4.95 -7.47
CA ASN A 20 -0.50 4.13 -6.53
C ASN A 20 0.31 3.82 -5.26
N SER A 21 0.54 4.84 -4.46
CA SER A 21 1.42 4.81 -3.28
C SER A 21 0.77 4.21 -2.04
N LYS A 22 -0.55 3.99 -2.03
CA LYS A 22 -1.29 3.51 -0.86
C LYS A 22 -1.75 2.07 -1.07
N TYR A 23 -1.80 1.31 0.03
CA TYR A 23 -2.37 -0.04 0.04
C TYR A 23 -3.84 -0.07 -0.43
N SER A 24 -4.58 1.03 -0.23
CA SER A 24 -5.96 1.19 -0.70
C SER A 24 -6.10 1.16 -2.22
N ASP A 25 -5.03 1.46 -2.94
CA ASP A 25 -5.00 1.61 -4.40
C ASP A 25 -4.87 0.25 -5.08
N LEU A 26 -4.47 -0.78 -4.33
CA LEU A 26 -4.46 -2.16 -4.79
C LEU A 26 -5.87 -2.71 -5.00
N THR A 27 -6.02 -3.55 -6.02
CA THR A 27 -7.18 -4.43 -6.22
C THR A 27 -7.24 -5.51 -5.15
N THR A 28 -8.33 -6.29 -5.12
CA THR A 28 -8.47 -7.41 -4.19
C THR A 28 -7.36 -8.44 -4.38
N GLU A 29 -6.98 -8.72 -5.63
CA GLU A 29 -5.90 -9.64 -6.01
C GLU A 29 -4.54 -9.11 -5.55
N GLY A 30 -4.25 -7.82 -5.78
CA GLY A 30 -3.03 -7.18 -5.31
C GLY A 30 -2.91 -7.23 -3.78
N LYS A 31 -4.03 -7.00 -3.07
CA LYS A 31 -4.12 -7.08 -1.61
C LYS A 31 -3.87 -8.49 -1.08
N ALA A 32 -4.40 -9.52 -1.76
CA ALA A 32 -4.21 -10.91 -1.39
C ALA A 32 -2.72 -11.29 -1.43
N ILE A 33 -1.99 -10.88 -2.48
CA ILE A 33 -0.54 -11.12 -2.59
C ILE A 33 0.22 -10.52 -1.42
N VAL A 34 -0.10 -9.28 -1.02
CA VAL A 34 0.54 -8.62 0.14
C VAL A 34 0.31 -9.42 1.41
N ILE A 35 -0.95 -9.84 1.66
CA ILE A 35 -1.32 -10.61 2.85
C ILE A 35 -0.61 -11.96 2.87
N ASP A 36 -0.57 -12.67 1.74
CA ASP A 36 0.08 -13.98 1.63
C ASP A 36 1.58 -13.91 1.94
N ILE A 37 2.27 -12.89 1.42
CA ILE A 37 3.69 -12.70 1.70
C ILE A 37 3.93 -12.34 3.17
N ILE A 38 3.08 -11.49 3.76
CA ILE A 38 3.16 -11.18 5.19
C ILE A 38 2.98 -12.45 6.01
N ASN A 39 1.94 -13.24 5.75
CA ASN A 39 1.64 -14.47 6.47
C ASN A 39 2.79 -15.48 6.36
N LYS A 40 3.38 -15.61 5.16
CA LYS A 40 4.53 -16.49 4.91
C LYS A 40 5.78 -16.08 5.68
N CYS A 41 6.02 -14.78 5.88
CA CYS A 41 7.29 -14.27 6.41
C CYS A 41 7.25 -13.81 7.89
N ALA A 42 6.11 -13.28 8.34
CA ALA A 42 5.95 -12.61 9.63
C ALA A 42 5.62 -13.54 10.80
N GLY A 43 5.09 -14.74 10.54
CA GLY A 43 4.62 -15.66 11.59
C GLY A 43 3.36 -15.16 12.31
N LYS A 44 3.04 -15.73 13.48
CA LYS A 44 1.75 -15.56 14.18
C LYS A 44 1.32 -14.11 14.52
N LYS A 45 2.26 -13.18 14.70
CA LYS A 45 1.94 -11.78 15.07
C LYS A 45 1.57 -10.91 13.85
N GLY A 46 1.95 -11.31 12.64
CA GLY A 46 1.73 -10.53 11.42
C GLY A 46 2.40 -9.14 11.44
N TYR A 47 2.19 -8.38 10.38
CA TYR A 47 2.51 -6.96 10.31
C TYR A 47 1.35 -6.21 9.66
N GLN A 48 1.19 -4.93 9.99
CA GLN A 48 0.21 -4.07 9.32
C GLN A 48 0.51 -3.99 7.82
N LYS A 49 -0.48 -4.34 7.00
CA LYS A 49 -0.37 -4.39 5.53
C LYS A 49 -0.10 -3.01 4.92
N GLU A 50 -0.66 -1.96 5.49
CA GLU A 50 -0.42 -0.57 5.09
C GLU A 50 1.04 -0.18 5.31
N LYS A 51 1.62 -0.54 6.48
CA LYS A 51 3.03 -0.31 6.81
C LYS A 51 3.97 -1.08 5.87
N VAL A 52 3.68 -2.36 5.62
CA VAL A 52 4.47 -3.20 4.70
C VAL A 52 4.47 -2.63 3.29
N TYR A 53 3.29 -2.27 2.79
CA TYR A 53 3.16 -1.69 1.46
C TYR A 53 3.87 -0.33 1.35
N TYR A 54 3.72 0.52 2.37
CA TYR A 54 4.41 1.80 2.45
C TYR A 54 5.93 1.64 2.36
N VAL A 55 6.52 0.72 3.12
CA VAL A 55 7.97 0.50 3.09
C VAL A 55 8.41 -0.02 1.72
N LEU A 56 7.66 -0.95 1.11
CA LEU A 56 7.96 -1.43 -0.24
C LEU A 56 7.95 -0.29 -1.27
N PHE A 57 6.90 0.51 -1.30
CA PHE A 57 6.72 1.58 -2.29
C PHE A 57 7.81 2.66 -2.19
N ASN A 58 8.28 2.97 -0.98
CA ASN A 58 9.30 4.00 -0.81
C ASN A 58 10.75 3.46 -0.93
N CYS A 59 10.95 2.15 -0.86
CA CYS A 59 12.25 1.50 -1.07
C CYS A 59 12.53 1.27 -2.57
N THR A 60 13.10 2.25 -3.28
CA THR A 60 13.62 2.06 -4.65
C THR A 60 14.75 1.04 -4.74
N GLU A 61 15.64 1.03 -3.73
CA GLU A 61 16.64 0.00 -3.49
C GLU A 61 16.32 -0.69 -2.16
N ILE A 62 16.13 -2.00 -2.18
CA ILE A 62 15.84 -2.79 -0.99
C ILE A 62 17.16 -3.26 -0.36
N SER A 63 17.52 -2.61 0.75
CA SER A 63 18.65 -2.95 1.61
C SER A 63 18.26 -2.77 3.08
N ARG A 64 19.05 -3.32 4.01
CA ARG A 64 18.77 -3.21 5.45
C ARG A 64 18.63 -1.75 5.88
N ASP A 65 19.53 -0.89 5.41
CA ASP A 65 19.56 0.52 5.81
C ASP A 65 18.39 1.30 5.25
N ARG A 66 18.01 1.04 3.99
CA ARG A 66 16.83 1.67 3.36
C ARG A 66 15.53 1.22 4.01
N VAL A 67 15.39 -0.07 4.30
CA VAL A 67 14.22 -0.60 5.02
C VAL A 67 14.14 -0.01 6.43
N LYS A 68 15.26 0.07 7.16
CA LYS A 68 15.32 0.68 8.49
C LYS A 68 14.90 2.16 8.43
N TYR A 69 15.44 2.91 7.48
CA TYR A 69 15.09 4.32 7.28
C TYR A 69 13.58 4.50 7.09
N TRP A 70 12.95 3.75 6.18
CA TRP A 70 11.52 3.92 5.91
C TRP A 70 10.61 3.41 7.03
N LEU A 71 11.06 2.40 7.80
CA LEU A 71 10.38 1.98 9.02
C LEU A 71 10.42 3.07 10.09
N GLN A 72 11.56 3.72 10.30
CA GLN A 72 11.71 4.83 11.25
C GLN A 72 10.88 6.04 10.81
N TYR A 73 10.88 6.34 9.51
CA TYR A 73 10.07 7.41 8.95
C TYR A 73 8.57 7.15 9.15
N TYR A 74 8.12 5.92 8.89
CA TYR A 74 6.72 5.54 9.13
C TYR A 74 6.35 5.67 10.62
N TYR A 75 7.22 5.20 11.52
CA TYR A 75 7.03 5.35 12.97
C TYR A 75 6.89 6.82 13.38
N GLY A 76 7.76 7.71 12.88
CA GLY A 76 7.69 9.14 13.19
C GLY A 76 6.42 9.85 12.66
N LYS A 77 5.77 9.27 11.64
CA LYS A 77 4.54 9.81 11.04
C LYS A 77 3.26 9.28 11.69
N THR A 78 3.31 8.13 12.38
CA THR A 78 2.12 7.38 12.79
C THR A 78 2.07 7.22 14.30
N SER A 79 1.05 7.77 14.95
CA SER A 79 0.83 7.60 16.38
C SER A 79 0.50 6.14 16.72
N GLY A 80 1.15 5.58 17.74
CA GLY A 80 0.86 4.24 18.25
C GLY A 80 1.61 3.08 17.59
N ASP A 81 2.56 3.35 16.69
CA ASP A 81 3.50 2.33 16.20
C ASP A 81 4.69 2.18 17.16
N SER A 82 5.43 1.07 17.05
CA SER A 82 6.63 0.81 17.83
C SER A 82 7.89 1.13 17.02
N ALA A 83 8.91 1.64 17.71
CA ALA A 83 10.21 1.87 17.08
C ALA A 83 10.76 0.56 16.48
N PRO A 84 11.28 0.57 15.24
CA PRO A 84 11.70 -0.65 14.58
C PRO A 84 12.93 -1.26 15.27
N THR A 85 12.79 -2.51 15.72
CA THR A 85 13.92 -3.30 16.23
C THR A 85 14.71 -3.93 15.07
N GLU A 86 15.92 -4.41 15.33
CA GLU A 86 16.71 -5.10 14.30
C GLU A 86 16.04 -6.37 13.76
N ASP A 87 15.26 -7.08 14.58
CA ASP A 87 14.45 -8.22 14.11
C ASP A 87 13.33 -7.74 13.18
N THR A 88 12.65 -6.66 13.52
CA THR A 88 11.64 -6.02 12.65
C THR A 88 12.25 -5.63 11.31
N VAL A 89 13.42 -4.98 11.32
CA VAL A 89 14.13 -4.60 10.09
C VAL A 89 14.46 -5.84 9.25
N ARG A 90 14.99 -6.90 9.87
CA ARG A 90 15.31 -8.16 9.18
C ARG A 90 14.08 -8.80 8.54
N LYS A 91 12.95 -8.83 9.26
CA LYS A 91 11.69 -9.38 8.77
C LYS A 91 11.11 -8.56 7.62
N PHE A 92 11.10 -7.23 7.74
CA PHE A 92 10.67 -6.34 6.65
C PHE A 92 11.59 -6.42 5.44
N LEU A 93 12.89 -6.61 5.62
CA LEU A 93 13.81 -6.83 4.50
C LEU A 93 13.42 -8.09 3.71
N THR A 94 13.12 -9.19 4.40
CA THR A 94 12.66 -10.42 3.73
C THR A 94 11.31 -10.22 3.04
N ILE A 95 10.35 -9.59 3.71
CA ILE A 95 9.01 -9.32 3.18
C ILE A 95 9.09 -8.46 1.92
N THR A 96 9.80 -7.33 1.99
CA THR A 96 9.90 -6.38 0.87
C THR A 96 10.57 -6.99 -0.35
N LYS A 97 11.62 -7.80 -0.17
CA LYS A 97 12.25 -8.54 -1.27
C LYS A 97 11.29 -9.52 -1.95
N GLN A 98 10.60 -10.34 -1.16
CA GLN A 98 9.65 -11.31 -1.73
C GLN A 98 8.45 -10.62 -2.36
N LEU A 99 7.93 -9.56 -1.72
CA LEU A 99 6.77 -8.85 -2.20
C LEU A 99 7.04 -8.10 -3.50
N SER A 100 8.20 -7.46 -3.63
CA SER A 100 8.66 -6.85 -4.88
C SER A 100 8.63 -7.85 -6.04
N ALA A 101 9.26 -9.01 -5.84
CA ALA A 101 9.29 -10.06 -6.85
C ALA A 101 7.89 -10.60 -7.18
N SER A 102 7.08 -10.90 -6.15
CA SER A 102 5.74 -11.47 -6.34
C SER A 102 4.79 -10.53 -7.07
N LEU A 103 4.82 -9.22 -6.76
CA LEU A 103 3.98 -8.23 -7.45
C LEU A 103 4.43 -8.06 -8.91
N VAL A 104 5.74 -8.00 -9.18
CA VAL A 104 6.24 -7.98 -10.56
C VAL A 104 5.78 -9.22 -11.33
N ILE A 105 5.91 -10.41 -10.74
CA ILE A 105 5.48 -11.66 -11.38
C ILE A 105 3.97 -11.65 -11.66
N ALA A 106 3.15 -11.25 -10.69
CA ALA A 106 1.71 -11.18 -10.84
C ALA A 106 1.32 -10.24 -12.00
N ASN A 107 1.93 -9.05 -12.07
CA ASN A 107 1.71 -8.12 -13.18
C ASN A 107 2.14 -8.71 -14.53
N THR A 108 3.29 -9.41 -14.60
CA THR A 108 3.73 -10.07 -15.84
C THR A 108 2.80 -11.20 -16.29
N LYS A 109 2.00 -11.76 -15.38
CA LYS A 109 0.96 -12.76 -15.67
C LYS A 109 -0.41 -12.14 -15.99
N GLY A 110 -0.48 -10.82 -16.14
CA GLY A 110 -1.73 -10.10 -16.44
C GLY A 110 -2.64 -9.88 -15.24
N ILE A 111 -2.19 -10.15 -14.01
CA ILE A 111 -2.98 -9.83 -12.81
C ILE A 111 -2.98 -8.32 -12.63
N LYS A 112 -4.19 -7.74 -12.63
CA LYS A 112 -4.38 -6.32 -12.41
C LYS A 112 -4.14 -5.99 -10.93
N LEU A 113 -2.98 -5.39 -10.63
CA LEU A 113 -2.59 -5.07 -9.25
C LEU A 113 -3.26 -3.82 -8.70
N PHE A 114 -3.52 -2.84 -9.56
CA PHE A 114 -3.95 -1.51 -9.17
C PHE A 114 -5.36 -1.21 -9.70
N LYS A 115 -6.14 -0.51 -8.88
CA LYS A 115 -7.40 0.06 -9.31
C LYS A 115 -7.09 1.09 -10.39
N THR A 116 -7.64 0.89 -11.57
CA THR A 116 -7.60 1.92 -12.61
C THR A 116 -8.93 2.65 -12.59
N SER A 117 -8.87 3.96 -12.83
CA SER A 117 -10.06 4.67 -13.25
C SER A 117 -10.56 4.03 -14.55
N LYS A 118 -11.84 3.71 -14.61
CA LYS A 118 -12.51 3.30 -15.84
C LYS A 118 -12.92 4.56 -16.59
N ASP A 119 -12.69 4.57 -17.89
CA ASP A 119 -13.14 5.66 -18.74
C ASP A 119 -14.67 5.83 -18.61
N GLY A 120 -15.12 7.09 -18.55
CA GLY A 120 -16.53 7.43 -18.35
C GLY A 120 -17.04 7.34 -16.91
N HIS A 121 -16.21 6.98 -15.93
CA HIS A 121 -16.58 6.97 -14.52
C HIS A 121 -15.96 8.13 -13.75
N TYR A 122 -16.77 8.77 -12.89
CA TYR A 122 -16.30 9.78 -11.95
C TYR A 122 -15.68 9.12 -10.71
N TYR A 123 -14.53 9.62 -10.28
CA TYR A 123 -13.84 9.17 -9.07
C TYR A 123 -13.71 10.35 -8.11
N PRO A 124 -14.23 10.24 -6.86
CA PRO A 124 -14.19 11.34 -5.90
C PRO A 124 -12.77 11.80 -5.60
N THR A 125 -12.60 13.12 -5.52
CA THR A 125 -11.38 13.73 -4.97
C THR A 125 -11.20 13.37 -3.49
N THR A 126 -10.02 13.67 -2.93
CA THR A 126 -9.75 13.40 -1.50
C THR A 126 -10.74 14.14 -0.58
N VAL A 127 -11.14 15.37 -0.95
CA VAL A 127 -12.08 16.19 -0.19
C VAL A 127 -13.50 15.60 -0.25
N GLN A 128 -13.96 15.23 -1.43
CA GLN A 128 -15.27 14.61 -1.63
C GLN A 128 -15.37 13.25 -0.93
N LYS A 129 -14.30 12.46 -0.97
CA LYS A 129 -14.23 11.21 -0.21
C LYS A 129 -14.37 11.45 1.29
N TYR A 130 -13.69 12.46 1.83
CA TYR A 130 -13.83 12.81 3.24
C TYR A 130 -15.28 13.19 3.60
N GLN A 131 -15.98 13.92 2.74
CA GLN A 131 -17.39 14.27 2.94
C GLN A 131 -18.29 13.02 2.97
N ILE A 132 -18.07 12.06 2.07
CA ILE A 132 -18.80 10.78 2.04
C ILE A 132 -18.51 9.97 3.31
N ASP A 133 -17.24 9.81 3.66
CA ASP A 133 -16.82 9.03 4.84
C ASP A 133 -17.38 9.65 6.13
N LYS A 134 -17.38 11.00 6.23
CA LYS A 134 -17.98 11.71 7.36
C LYS A 134 -19.49 11.48 7.44
N LEU A 135 -20.22 11.66 6.34
CA LEU A 135 -21.67 11.44 6.30
C LEU A 135 -22.05 10.03 6.73
N TYR A 136 -21.30 9.02 6.26
CA TYR A 136 -21.49 7.63 6.68
C TYR A 136 -21.25 7.43 8.18
N ASN A 137 -20.13 7.95 8.71
CA ASN A 137 -19.77 7.78 10.12
C ASN A 137 -20.71 8.54 11.07
N ASP A 138 -21.31 9.63 10.61
CA ASP A 138 -22.31 10.41 11.34
C ASP A 138 -23.72 9.76 11.28
N GLY A 139 -23.85 8.58 10.67
CA GLY A 139 -25.09 7.81 10.61
C GLY A 139 -26.03 8.22 9.48
N GLY A 140 -25.52 8.90 8.44
CA GLY A 140 -26.29 9.30 7.27
C GLY A 140 -26.96 8.11 6.58
N SER A 141 -28.18 8.32 6.13
CA SER A 141 -28.96 7.31 5.41
C SER A 141 -28.35 7.00 4.04
N ALA A 142 -28.69 5.83 3.50
CA ALA A 142 -28.29 5.46 2.15
C ALA A 142 -28.79 6.47 1.10
N GLN A 143 -29.97 7.07 1.31
CA GLN A 143 -30.53 8.07 0.41
C GLN A 143 -29.69 9.36 0.39
N GLU A 144 -29.30 9.86 1.57
CA GLU A 144 -28.44 11.05 1.67
C GLU A 144 -27.07 10.82 1.03
N LEU A 145 -26.49 9.63 1.22
CA LEU A 145 -25.25 9.23 0.56
C LEU A 145 -25.39 9.23 -0.96
N ILE A 146 -26.50 8.70 -1.50
CA ILE A 146 -26.79 8.69 -2.94
C ILE A 146 -26.91 10.13 -3.47
N GLU A 147 -27.64 11.01 -2.79
CA GLU A 147 -27.83 12.40 -3.21
C GLU A 147 -26.52 13.21 -3.25
N VAL A 148 -25.63 12.96 -2.28
CA VAL A 148 -24.30 13.58 -2.27
C VAL A 148 -23.44 13.06 -3.42
N LEU A 149 -23.46 11.74 -3.67
CA LEU A 149 -22.74 11.14 -4.79
C LEU A 149 -23.23 11.66 -6.14
N GLN A 150 -24.55 11.82 -6.32
CA GLN A 150 -25.13 12.38 -7.54
C GLN A 150 -24.71 13.82 -7.77
N ARG A 151 -24.80 14.68 -6.75
CA ARG A 151 -24.31 16.07 -6.85
C ARG A 151 -22.83 16.14 -7.25
N MET A 152 -21.99 15.31 -6.66
CA MET A 152 -20.56 15.26 -7.01
C MET A 152 -20.31 14.85 -8.48
N ILE A 153 -21.17 13.99 -9.04
CA ILE A 153 -21.08 13.57 -10.45
C ILE A 153 -21.56 14.68 -11.38
N ASP A 154 -22.65 15.37 -11.02
CA ASP A 154 -23.23 16.44 -11.83
C ASP A 154 -22.33 17.68 -11.89
N ASP A 155 -21.70 18.05 -10.76
CA ASP A 155 -20.76 19.18 -10.67
C ASP A 155 -19.43 18.94 -11.40
N ALA A 156 -19.14 17.70 -11.78
CA ALA A 156 -17.90 17.33 -12.46
C ALA A 156 -17.93 17.48 -13.98
N LYS A 157 -19.12 17.80 -14.54
CA LYS A 157 -19.34 18.03 -15.98
C LYS A 157 -19.24 19.51 -16.32
#